data_AF-A0A7S1IE55-F1
#
_entry.id   AF-A0A7S1IE55-F1
#
_cell.length_a   1.000
_cell.length_b   1.000
_cell.length_c   1.000
_cell.angle_alpha   90.00
_cell.angle_beta   90.00
_cell.angle_gamma   90.00
#
_symmetry.space_group_name_H-M   'P 1'
#
loop_
_entity.id
_entity.type
_entity.pdbx_description
1 polymer ?
#
loop_
_entity_poly.entity_id
_entity_poly.type
_entity_poly.pdbx_seq_one_letter_code
_entity_poly.pdbx_strand_id
1 'polypeptide(L)'
;TVELPRPLVCSLLACAFFSLFTEDRVQGAPIPIPPRDMPEVNWEIMCQYNAEHTAFVLHYFRRVQQTPPVGVVRFTRKVLPVPLTIKDWQSSEAPLCQIQLHKEGGIEDTKQMLEA
;
A
#
# COMPACT_ATOMS: atom_id res chain seq x y z
N THR A 1 -8.08 6.49 -9.61
CA THR A 1 -6.62 6.32 -9.57
C THR A 1 -5.98 7.62 -9.19
N VAL A 2 -4.88 7.58 -8.42
CA VAL A 2 -4.08 8.75 -8.02
C VAL A 2 -2.62 8.45 -8.37
N GLU A 3 -1.92 9.41 -8.98
CA GLU A 3 -0.49 9.32 -9.27
C GLU A 3 0.26 10.36 -8.46
N LEU A 4 1.31 9.94 -7.76
CA LEU A 4 2.13 10.81 -6.92
C LEU A 4 3.60 10.67 -7.34
N PRO A 5 4.33 11.78 -7.54
CA PRO A 5 5.78 11.73 -7.67
C PRO A 5 6.39 11.03 -6.46
N ARG A 6 7.39 10.16 -6.66
CA ARG A 6 8.08 9.47 -5.56
C ARG A 6 8.65 10.44 -4.51
N PRO A 7 9.21 11.62 -4.86
CA PRO A 7 9.63 12.60 -3.86
C PRO A 7 8.49 13.03 -2.92
N LEU A 8 7.30 13.27 -3.47
CA LEU A 8 6.13 13.65 -2.67
C LEU A 8 5.72 12.52 -1.72
N VAL A 9 5.72 11.27 -2.20
CA VAL A 9 5.44 10.10 -1.34
C VAL A 9 6.45 10.02 -0.19
N CYS A 10 7.74 10.26 -0.45
CA CYS A 10 8.76 10.26 0.60
C CYS A 10 8.51 11.33 1.66
N SER A 11 8.15 12.54 1.23
CA SER A 11 7.80 13.63 2.16
C SER A 11 6.58 13.30 3.00
N LEU A 12 5.55 12.70 2.41
CA LEU A 12 4.35 12.24 3.14
C LEU A 12 4.69 11.14 4.15
N LEU A 13 5.56 10.19 3.79
CA LEU A 13 6.04 9.17 4.73
C LEU A 13 6.86 9.77 5.87
N ALA A 14 7.66 10.80 5.61
CA ALA A 14 8.38 11.52 6.67
C ALA A 14 7.40 12.24 7.60
N CYS A 15 6.35 12.88 7.06
CA CYS A 15 5.27 13.45 7.87
C CYS A 15 4.57 12.37 8.72
N ALA A 16 4.36 11.17 8.19
CA ALA A 16 3.80 10.03 8.94
C ALA A 16 4.72 9.63 10.11
N PHE A 17 6.02 9.49 9.83
CA PHE A 17 7.03 9.09 10.81
C PHE A 17 7.13 10.06 11.98
N PHE A 18 6.97 11.36 11.73
CA PHE A 18 6.98 12.42 12.74
C PHE A 18 5.58 12.76 13.29
N SER A 19 4.55 11.98 12.95
CA SER A 19 3.16 12.20 13.39
C SER A 19 2.64 13.62 13.09
N LEU A 20 2.98 14.17 11.92
CA LEU A 20 2.66 15.54 11.51
C LEU A 20 1.32 15.68 10.77
N PHE A 21 0.62 14.56 10.49
CA PHE A 21 -0.71 14.64 9.90
C PHE A 21 -1.72 15.09 10.95
N THR A 22 -2.35 16.24 10.71
CA THR A 22 -3.46 16.71 11.55
C THR A 22 -4.74 15.98 11.13
N GLU A 23 -5.49 15.45 12.10
CA GLU A 23 -6.87 15.09 11.87
C GLU A 23 -7.68 16.38 11.69
N ASP A 24 -7.77 16.89 10.46
CA ASP A 24 -8.87 17.79 10.13
C ASP A 24 -10.13 16.93 10.11
N ARG A 25 -10.75 16.79 11.28
CA ARG A 25 -12.12 16.28 11.43
C ARG A 25 -13.02 17.26 10.70
N VAL A 26 -13.21 17.07 9.40
CA VAL A 26 -14.26 17.74 8.67
C VAL A 26 -15.58 17.22 9.24
N GLN A 27 -16.15 17.95 10.20
CA GLN A 27 -17.51 17.75 10.66
C GLN A 27 -18.42 17.84 9.43
N GLY A 28 -18.87 16.70 8.91
CA GLY A 28 -19.72 16.62 7.72
C GLY A 28 -19.10 15.98 6.47
N ALA A 29 -17.89 15.42 6.52
CA ALA A 29 -17.41 14.59 5.41
C ALA A 29 -18.34 13.37 5.23
N PRO A 30 -18.80 13.05 4.00
CA PRO A 30 -19.69 11.91 3.73
C PRO A 30 -19.03 10.55 3.92
N ILE A 31 -17.75 10.54 4.28
CA ILE A 31 -17.01 9.35 4.65
C ILE A 31 -16.86 9.43 6.16
N PRO A 32 -17.52 8.57 6.96
CA PRO A 32 -17.03 8.31 8.29
C PRO A 32 -15.63 7.73 8.06
N ILE A 33 -14.60 8.52 8.31
CA ILE A 33 -13.27 7.99 8.56
C ILE A 33 -13.35 7.67 10.05
N PRO A 34 -13.57 6.41 10.47
CA PRO A 34 -13.38 6.09 11.86
C PRO A 34 -11.98 6.59 12.24
N PRO A 35 -11.79 7.22 13.40
CA PRO A 35 -10.47 7.67 13.86
C PRO A 35 -9.43 6.52 13.98
N ARG A 36 -9.82 5.28 13.65
CA ARG A 36 -9.04 4.05 13.69
C ARG A 36 -8.62 3.53 12.30
N ASP A 37 -9.13 4.09 11.20
CA ASP A 37 -8.97 3.52 9.83
C ASP A 37 -8.05 4.29 8.90
N MET A 38 -7.56 5.46 9.30
CA MET A 38 -6.19 5.76 8.89
C MET A 38 -5.40 4.63 9.54
N PRO A 39 -4.56 3.84 8.83
CA PRO A 39 -3.55 3.12 9.55
C PRO A 39 -2.84 4.24 10.31
N GLU A 40 -3.09 4.33 11.61
CA GLU A 40 -2.10 4.81 12.51
C GLU A 40 -0.95 3.88 12.16
N VAL A 41 -0.12 4.30 11.21
CA VAL A 41 1.25 3.88 11.15
C VAL A 41 1.79 4.53 12.41
N ASN A 42 1.42 3.92 13.54
CA ASN A 42 1.66 4.40 14.85
C ASN A 42 3.12 4.04 15.00
N TRP A 43 3.94 4.91 14.41
CA TRP A 43 5.36 4.68 14.24
C TRP A 43 5.98 4.53 15.61
N GLU A 44 5.39 5.19 16.62
CA GLU A 44 5.65 4.96 18.03
C GLU A 44 5.40 3.51 18.45
N ILE A 45 4.21 2.93 18.23
CA ILE A 45 3.94 1.50 18.54
C ILE A 45 4.88 0.58 17.74
N MET A 46 5.05 0.81 16.44
CA MET A 46 5.90 -0.04 15.61
C MET A 46 7.38 0.01 16.05
N CYS A 47 7.88 1.18 16.45
CA CYS A 47 9.27 1.34 16.89
C CYS A 47 9.51 0.93 18.33
N GLN A 48 8.51 1.09 19.21
CA GLN A 48 8.61 0.70 20.62
C GLN A 48 8.69 -0.82 20.79
N TYR A 49 8.00 -1.58 19.94
CA TYR A 49 7.92 -3.04 20.07
C TYR A 49 8.84 -3.81 19.12
N ASN A 50 9.44 -3.18 18.10
CA ASN A 50 10.29 -3.88 17.15
C ASN A 50 11.44 -3.02 16.57
N ALA A 51 12.65 -3.19 17.10
CA ALA A 51 13.85 -2.47 16.66
C ALA A 51 14.18 -2.72 15.16
N GLU A 52 13.85 -3.90 14.63
CA GLU A 52 14.08 -4.23 13.21
C GLU A 52 13.21 -3.36 12.28
N HIS A 53 11.98 -3.06 12.69
CA HIS A 53 11.08 -2.20 11.92
C HIS A 53 11.58 -0.74 11.89
N THR A 54 12.08 -0.25 13.02
CA THR A 54 12.73 1.05 13.11
C THR A 54 13.95 1.11 12.18
N ALA A 55 14.82 0.10 12.24
CA ALA A 55 16.02 0.02 11.43
C ALA A 55 15.71 0.02 9.92
N PHE A 56 14.70 -0.75 9.50
CA PHE A 56 14.25 -0.79 8.11
C PHE A 56 13.81 0.57 7.59
N VAL A 57 13.05 1.34 8.37
CA VAL A 57 12.54 2.64 7.89
C VAL A 57 13.56 3.76 7.98
N LEU A 58 14.43 3.74 8.99
CA LEU A 58 15.61 4.59 8.97
C LEU A 58 16.50 4.29 7.77
N HIS A 59 16.64 3.01 7.37
CA HIS A 59 17.35 2.64 6.16
C HIS A 59 16.70 3.25 4.90
N TYR A 60 15.37 3.18 4.79
CA TYR A 60 14.62 3.80 3.70
C TYR A 60 14.88 5.31 3.60
N PHE A 61 14.69 6.05 4.70
CA PHE A 61 14.90 7.51 4.68
C PHE A 61 16.36 7.88 4.39
N ARG A 62 17.32 7.13 4.91
CA ARG A 62 18.75 7.32 4.59
C ARG A 62 19.02 7.15 3.10
N ARG A 63 18.44 6.13 2.46
CA ARG A 63 18.58 5.89 1.02
C ARG A 63 17.97 7.02 0.19
N VAL A 64 16.76 7.45 0.54
CA VAL A 64 16.06 8.55 -0.13
C VAL A 64 16.85 9.86 -0.07
N GLN A 65 17.50 10.15 1.06
CA GLN A 65 18.35 11.34 1.20
C GLN A 65 19.63 11.26 0.36
N GLN A 66 20.27 10.09 0.31
CA GLN A 66 21.50 9.88 -0.47
C GLN A 66 21.25 9.86 -1.98
N THR A 67 20.11 9.32 -2.40
CA THR A 67 19.72 9.21 -3.81
C THR A 67 18.23 9.52 -3.93
N PRO A 68 17.87 10.78 -4.25
CA PRO A 68 16.48 11.18 -4.38
C PRO A 68 15.73 10.29 -5.39
N PRO A 69 14.59 9.70 -5.00
CA PRO A 69 13.88 8.79 -5.87
C PRO A 69 13.18 9.56 -7.00
N VAL A 70 13.33 9.06 -8.23
CA VAL A 70 12.70 9.61 -9.43
C VAL A 70 11.54 8.73 -9.90
N GLY A 71 10.57 9.31 -10.60
CA GLY A 71 9.40 8.61 -11.13
C GLY A 71 8.13 8.81 -10.30
N VAL A 72 7.10 8.02 -10.61
CA VAL A 72 5.76 8.14 -10.02
C VAL A 72 5.31 6.82 -9.39
N VAL A 73 4.41 6.91 -8.42
CA VAL A 73 3.67 5.79 -7.82
C VAL A 73 2.20 5.97 -8.14
N ARG A 74 1.54 4.90 -8.61
CA ARG A 74 0.12 4.90 -8.98
C ARG A 74 -0.69 4.08 -7.98
N PHE A 75 -1.64 4.72 -7.33
CA PHE A 75 -2.60 4.10 -6.41
C PHE A 75 -3.95 3.96 -7.11
N THR A 76 -4.46 2.73 -7.26
CA THR A 76 -5.73 2.46 -7.93
C THR A 76 -6.68 1.72 -7.02
N ARG A 77 -7.81 2.35 -6.65
CA ARG A 77 -8.94 1.66 -6.04
C ARG A 77 -9.82 1.10 -7.16
N LYS A 78 -9.86 -0.24 -7.31
CA LYS A 78 -10.83 -0.93 -8.17
C LYS A 78 -12.01 -1.38 -7.32
N VAL A 79 -13.23 -1.03 -7.74
CA VAL A 79 -14.47 -1.48 -7.11
C VAL A 79 -15.17 -2.39 -8.10
N LEU A 80 -15.49 -3.62 -7.67
CA LEU A 80 -16.25 -4.54 -8.49
C LEU A 80 -17.73 -4.11 -8.43
N PRO A 81 -18.38 -3.85 -9.58
CA PRO A 81 -19.71 -3.24 -9.63
C PRO A 81 -20.82 -4.16 -9.13
N VAL A 82 -20.63 -5.48 -9.19
CA VAL A 82 -21.60 -6.49 -8.76
C VAL A 82 -20.87 -7.57 -7.97
N PRO A 83 -21.38 -7.99 -6.80
CA PRO A 83 -20.86 -9.17 -6.13
C PRO A 83 -21.17 -10.40 -6.98
N LEU A 84 -20.12 -11.09 -7.44
CA LEU A 84 -20.28 -12.38 -8.12
C LEU A 84 -20.98 -13.35 -7.18
N THR A 85 -22.06 -13.95 -7.65
CA THR A 85 -22.80 -14.96 -6.90
C THR A 85 -22.21 -16.34 -7.17
N ILE A 86 -22.52 -17.31 -6.29
CA ILE A 86 -22.13 -18.71 -6.50
C ILE A 86 -22.66 -19.24 -7.85
N LYS A 87 -23.85 -18.79 -8.28
CA LYS A 87 -24.44 -19.19 -9.57
C LYS A 87 -23.58 -18.73 -10.75
N ASP A 88 -23.04 -17.52 -10.68
CA ASP A 88 -22.18 -16.97 -11.74
C ASP A 88 -20.89 -17.79 -11.89
N TRP A 89 -20.32 -18.27 -10.77
CA TRP A 89 -19.17 -19.17 -10.79
C TRP A 89 -19.50 -20.56 -11.33
N GLN A 90 -20.69 -21.09 -11.00
CA GLN A 90 -21.14 -22.40 -11.48
C GLN A 90 -21.42 -22.41 -12.99
N SER A 91 -21.87 -21.29 -13.55
CA SER A 91 -22.09 -21.15 -15.00
C SER A 91 -20.87 -20.63 -15.75
N SER A 92 -19.72 -20.49 -15.08
CA SER A 92 -18.50 -20.02 -15.74
C SER A 92 -17.94 -21.10 -16.68
N GLU A 93 -17.82 -20.75 -17.96
CA GLU A 93 -17.15 -21.56 -18.98
C GLU A 93 -15.69 -21.11 -19.22
N ALA A 94 -15.16 -20.23 -18.36
CA ALA A 94 -13.80 -19.72 -18.51
C ALA A 94 -12.78 -20.88 -18.44
N PRO A 95 -11.86 -20.99 -19.41
CA PRO A 95 -10.84 -22.04 -19.39
C PRO A 95 -9.88 -21.81 -18.21
N LEU A 96 -9.22 -22.89 -17.79
CA LEU A 96 -8.18 -22.81 -16.77
C LEU A 96 -7.02 -21.94 -17.26
N CYS A 97 -6.46 -21.14 -16.36
CA CYS A 97 -5.28 -20.35 -16.66
C CYS A 97 -3.99 -21.18 -16.55
N GLN A 98 -2.90 -20.65 -17.11
CA GLN A 98 -1.57 -21.24 -16.93
C GLN A 98 -1.09 -21.04 -15.49
N ILE A 99 -0.41 -22.06 -14.95
CA ILE A 99 0.12 -22.04 -13.59
C ILE A 99 1.63 -22.19 -13.65
N GLN A 100 2.34 -21.30 -12.97
CA GLN A 100 3.78 -21.39 -12.73
C GLN A 100 4.01 -21.63 -11.24
N LEU A 101 4.80 -22.66 -10.91
CA LEU A 101 5.11 -23.05 -9.54
C LEU A 101 6.59 -22.80 -9.26
N HIS A 102 6.85 -22.06 -8.19
CA HIS A 102 8.20 -21.81 -7.69
C HIS A 102 8.31 -22.44 -6.29
N LYS A 103 9.42 -23.15 -6.04
CA LYS A 103 9.68 -23.78 -4.73
C LYS A 103 10.49 -22.88 -3.79
N GLU A 104 11.10 -21.84 -4.33
CA GLU A 104 12.01 -20.92 -3.66
C GLU A 104 11.73 -19.48 -4.12
N GLY A 105 12.12 -18.51 -3.31
CA GLY A 105 11.88 -17.07 -3.55
C GLY A 105 10.59 -16.53 -2.92
N GLY A 106 10.52 -15.20 -2.80
CA GLY A 106 9.33 -14.45 -2.41
C GLY A 106 8.49 -14.00 -3.61
N ILE A 107 7.28 -13.52 -3.35
CA ILE A 107 6.40 -12.97 -4.40
C ILE A 107 7.04 -11.72 -5.02
N GLU A 108 7.71 -10.92 -4.20
CA GLU A 108 8.43 -9.71 -4.56
C GLU A 108 9.63 -9.92 -5.49
N ASP A 109 10.18 -11.15 -5.54
CA ASP A 109 11.30 -11.50 -6.41
C ASP A 109 10.86 -11.71 -7.87
N THR A 110 9.55 -11.90 -8.10
CA THR A 110 9.00 -12.24 -9.41
C THR A 110 8.42 -10.99 -10.08
N LYS A 111 9.10 -10.47 -11.11
CA LYS A 111 8.78 -9.18 -11.74
C LYS A 111 7.50 -9.13 -12.60
N GLN A 112 6.86 -10.28 -12.89
CA GLN A 112 5.84 -10.38 -13.97
C GLN A 112 4.53 -11.09 -13.56
N MET A 113 4.14 -11.06 -12.28
CA MET A 113 2.96 -11.83 -11.83
C MET A 113 1.59 -11.17 -12.11
N LEU A 114 1.57 -9.88 -12.47
CA LEU A 114 0.34 -9.10 -12.64
C LEU A 114 0.40 -8.26 -13.92
N GLU A 115 0.70 -8.89 -15.06
CA GLU A 115 0.34 -8.34 -16.36
C GLU A 115 -1.05 -8.89 -16.72
N ALA A 116 -2.04 -7.99 -16.80
CA ALA A 116 -3.40 -8.28 -17.22
C ALA A 116 -3.69 -7.51 -18.51
#